data_AF-A0A935WLZ9-F1
#
_entry.id   AF-A0A935WLZ9-F1
#
_cell.length_a   1.000
_cell.length_b   1.000
_cell.length_c   1.000
_cell.angle_alpha   90.00
_cell.angle_beta   90.00
_cell.angle_gamma   90.00
#
_symmetry.space_group_name_H-M   'P 1'
#
loop_
_entity.id
_entity.type
_entity.pdbx_description
1 polymer ?
#
loop_
_entity_poly.entity_id
_entity_poly.type
_entity_poly.pdbx_seq_one_letter_code
_entity_poly.pdbx_strand_id
1 'polypeptide(L)'
;MKKTPNNERQRDARPYWRQALDLDAMRRIPFWMLAFLTTLVAYRAPYGRRPAEFDFDISWASIEWSLYKPLHIIMCAALMVLGVLAYKWKRWWLAALLTMLVGLSWEIAQMTVPGHNPRLADLAPDFLGVVLGWFIVEGIRHAMKPEDYIFG
;
A
#
# COMPACT_ATOMS: atom_id res chain seq x y z
N MET A 1 17.39 17.07 -40.90
CA MET A 1 16.37 16.22 -40.25
C MET A 1 17.01 15.41 -39.12
N LYS A 2 16.69 15.71 -37.85
CA LYS A 2 17.13 14.92 -36.69
C LYS A 2 16.26 13.64 -36.62
N LYS A 3 16.86 12.46 -36.79
CA LYS A 3 16.20 11.17 -36.51
C LYS A 3 16.00 11.06 -35.00
N THR A 4 14.75 11.05 -34.55
CA THR A 4 14.38 10.64 -33.19
C THR A 4 14.67 9.15 -33.02
N PRO A 5 15.31 8.71 -31.91
CA PRO A 5 15.52 7.29 -31.67
C PRO A 5 14.18 6.61 -31.39
N ASN A 6 13.92 5.55 -32.15
CA ASN A 6 12.74 4.71 -32.05
C ASN A 6 12.77 4.03 -30.68
N ASN A 7 11.86 4.43 -29.79
CA ASN A 7 11.73 3.92 -28.42
C ASN A 7 10.99 2.57 -28.43
N GLU A 8 11.45 1.63 -29.25
CA GLU A 8 10.98 0.25 -29.19
C GLU A 8 11.44 -0.32 -27.85
N ARG A 9 10.51 -0.45 -26.90
CA ARG A 9 10.75 -1.21 -25.66
C ARG A 9 11.16 -2.61 -26.09
N GLN A 10 12.46 -2.89 -26.08
CA GLN A 10 13.00 -4.23 -26.28
C GLN A 10 12.25 -5.17 -25.34
N ARG A 11 11.41 -6.05 -25.92
CA ARG A 11 10.79 -7.12 -25.15
C ARG A 11 11.93 -8.01 -24.66
N ASP A 12 11.97 -8.23 -23.36
CA ASP A 12 12.94 -9.10 -22.73
C ASP A 12 12.92 -10.47 -23.42
N ALA A 13 14.08 -10.89 -23.95
CA ALA A 13 14.22 -12.11 -24.75
C ALA A 13 14.16 -13.40 -23.92
N ARG A 14 14.14 -13.29 -22.58
CA ARG A 14 14.09 -14.44 -21.68
C ARG A 14 12.70 -15.11 -21.72
N PRO A 15 12.59 -16.43 -21.49
CA PRO A 15 11.31 -17.11 -21.34
C PRO A 15 10.47 -16.54 -20.17
N TYR A 16 9.14 -16.50 -20.30
CA TYR A 16 8.22 -15.91 -19.30
C TYR A 16 8.45 -16.41 -17.87
N TRP A 17 8.74 -17.70 -17.67
CA TRP A 17 9.02 -18.25 -16.35
C TRP A 17 10.33 -17.73 -15.72
N ARG A 18 11.34 -17.39 -16.52
CA ARG A 18 12.57 -16.72 -16.04
C ARG A 18 12.34 -15.24 -15.76
N GLN A 19 11.41 -14.60 -16.47
CA GLN A 19 10.95 -13.24 -16.17
C GLN A 19 10.06 -13.21 -14.91
N ALA A 20 9.26 -14.25 -14.67
CA ALA A 20 8.43 -14.38 -13.48
C ALA A 20 9.25 -14.65 -12.21
N LEU A 21 10.38 -15.36 -12.36
CA LEU A 21 11.39 -15.55 -11.32
C LEU A 21 12.41 -14.40 -11.25
N ASP A 22 12.18 -13.30 -11.98
CA ASP A 22 13.00 -12.11 -11.84
C ASP A 22 12.85 -11.58 -10.40
N LEU A 23 13.97 -11.26 -9.77
CA LEU A 23 14.01 -10.73 -8.41
C LEU A 23 13.10 -9.50 -8.28
N ASP A 24 13.00 -8.68 -9.34
CA ASP A 24 12.13 -7.51 -9.36
C ASP A 24 10.63 -7.87 -9.35
N ALA A 25 10.23 -9.03 -9.91
CA ALA A 25 8.87 -9.53 -9.84
C ALA A 25 8.59 -10.18 -8.47
N MET A 26 9.52 -11.00 -7.98
CA MET A 26 9.41 -11.68 -6.69
C MET A 26 9.31 -10.69 -5.51
N ARG A 27 10.03 -9.56 -5.57
CA ARG A 27 9.94 -8.49 -4.55
C ARG A 27 8.56 -7.88 -4.40
N ARG A 28 7.71 -7.95 -5.44
CA ARG A 28 6.35 -7.38 -5.41
C ARG A 28 5.33 -8.32 -4.77
N ILE A 29 5.62 -9.62 -4.75
CA ILE A 29 4.70 -10.65 -4.26
C ILE A 29 4.30 -10.38 -2.80
N PRO A 30 5.21 -10.13 -1.84
CA PRO A 30 4.83 -9.88 -0.45
C PRO A 30 3.86 -8.70 -0.27
N PHE A 31 4.09 -7.60 -0.99
CA PHE A 31 3.21 -6.43 -0.96
C PHE A 31 1.80 -6.79 -1.42
N TRP A 32 1.68 -7.39 -2.61
CA TRP A 32 0.37 -7.73 -3.19
C TRP A 32 -0.34 -8.84 -2.43
N MET A 33 0.38 -9.82 -1.89
CA MET A 33 -0.19 -10.83 -1.02
C MET A 33 -0.79 -10.21 0.24
N LEU A 34 -0.05 -9.33 0.94
CA LEU A 34 -0.57 -8.67 2.14
C LEU A 34 -1.76 -7.76 1.82
N ALA A 35 -1.68 -6.98 0.75
CA ALA A 35 -2.78 -6.12 0.29
C ALA A 35 -4.05 -6.94 -0.02
N PHE A 36 -3.89 -8.07 -0.72
CA PHE A 36 -5.00 -8.95 -1.03
C PHE A 36 -5.61 -9.59 0.22
N LEU A 37 -4.79 -10.17 1.10
CA LEU A 37 -5.27 -10.84 2.32
C LEU A 37 -5.98 -9.88 3.27
N THR A 38 -5.43 -8.68 3.48
CA THR A 38 -6.04 -7.65 4.34
C THR A 38 -7.37 -7.16 3.76
N THR A 39 -7.45 -7.00 2.44
CA THR A 39 -8.71 -6.64 1.77
C THR A 39 -9.76 -7.75 1.89
N LEU A 40 -9.37 -9.02 1.75
CA LEU A 40 -10.29 -10.14 1.99
C LEU A 40 -10.82 -10.18 3.42
N VAL A 41 -9.95 -9.88 4.41
CA VAL A 41 -10.36 -9.77 5.82
C VAL A 41 -11.34 -8.61 6.01
N ALA A 42 -11.05 -7.44 5.43
CA ALA A 42 -11.93 -6.28 5.46
C ALA A 42 -13.29 -6.56 4.80
N TYR A 43 -13.32 -7.39 3.75
CA TYR A 43 -14.55 -7.79 3.08
C TYR A 43 -15.39 -8.80 3.87
N ARG A 44 -14.94 -9.36 5.00
CA ARG A 44 -15.76 -10.33 5.74
C ARG A 44 -16.98 -9.64 6.36
N ALA A 45 -18.17 -10.18 6.07
CA ALA A 45 -19.45 -9.66 6.54
C ALA A 45 -20.26 -10.76 7.25
N PRO A 46 -19.88 -11.13 8.50
CA PRO A 46 -20.47 -12.28 9.21
C PRO A 46 -21.97 -12.13 9.49
N TYR A 47 -22.49 -10.91 9.50
CA TYR A 47 -23.88 -10.59 9.82
C TYR A 47 -24.67 -10.08 8.61
N GLY A 48 -24.21 -10.39 7.39
CA GLY A 48 -24.82 -9.89 6.15
C GLY A 48 -24.34 -8.48 5.79
N ARG A 49 -25.02 -7.86 4.82
CA ARG A 49 -24.63 -6.58 4.22
C ARG A 49 -25.73 -5.54 4.38
N ARG A 50 -25.34 -4.30 4.68
CA ARG A 50 -26.21 -3.11 4.63
C ARG A 50 -26.01 -2.35 3.31
N PRO A 51 -26.94 -1.44 2.93
CA PRO A 51 -26.74 -0.55 1.80
C PRO A 51 -25.42 0.22 1.90
N ALA A 52 -24.80 0.50 0.76
CA ALA A 52 -23.53 1.21 0.69
C ALA A 52 -23.74 2.69 1.04
N GLU A 53 -23.07 3.16 2.08
CA GLU A 53 -23.09 4.55 2.52
C GLU A 53 -21.66 4.98 2.87
N PHE A 54 -21.20 6.05 2.25
CA PHE A 54 -19.89 6.65 2.54
C PHE A 54 -20.08 8.02 3.16
N ASP A 55 -19.47 8.23 4.32
CA ASP A 55 -19.51 9.50 5.04
C ASP A 55 -18.27 10.32 4.68
N PHE A 56 -18.48 11.58 4.30
CA PHE A 56 -17.38 12.49 3.96
C PHE A 56 -16.90 13.33 5.16
N ASP A 57 -17.31 12.97 6.38
CA ASP A 57 -16.85 13.65 7.59
C ASP A 57 -15.32 13.62 7.74
N ILE A 58 -14.78 14.80 8.02
CA ILE A 58 -13.36 15.09 8.26
C ILE A 58 -13.18 15.92 9.55
N SER A 59 -14.19 15.95 10.41
CA SER A 59 -14.14 16.64 11.68
C SER A 59 -12.98 16.13 12.54
N TRP A 60 -12.42 17.02 13.38
CA TRP A 60 -11.30 16.67 14.25
C TRP A 60 -11.66 15.51 15.20
N ALA A 61 -12.90 15.48 15.70
CA ALA A 61 -13.40 14.40 16.55
C ALA A 61 -13.42 13.05 15.81
N SER A 62 -13.85 13.02 14.55
CA SER A 62 -13.81 11.80 13.74
C SER A 62 -12.38 11.37 13.44
N ILE A 63 -11.47 12.30 13.12
CA ILE A 63 -10.05 11.99 12.92
C ILE A 63 -9.45 11.38 14.18
N GLU A 64 -9.62 12.01 15.33
CA GLU A 64 -9.11 11.52 16.61
C GLU A 64 -9.63 10.11 16.92
N TRP A 65 -10.93 9.89 16.74
CA TRP A 65 -11.53 8.57 16.89
C TRP A 65 -10.91 7.53 15.95
N SER A 66 -10.74 7.88 14.68
CA SER A 66 -10.16 7.00 13.66
C SER A 66 -8.69 6.67 13.93
N LEU A 67 -7.94 7.55 14.59
CA LEU A 67 -6.55 7.29 14.98
C LEU A 67 -6.41 6.19 16.05
N TYR A 68 -7.49 5.83 16.76
CA TYR A 68 -7.51 4.66 17.66
C TYR A 68 -7.72 3.32 16.94
N LYS A 69 -7.45 3.25 15.63
CA LYS A 69 -7.39 2.02 14.84
C LYS A 69 -5.93 1.54 14.67
N PRO A 70 -5.27 0.97 15.71
CA PRO A 70 -3.85 0.60 15.65
C PRO A 70 -3.55 -0.44 14.56
N LEU A 71 -4.51 -1.31 14.26
CA LEU A 71 -4.36 -2.30 13.19
C LEU A 71 -4.24 -1.65 11.79
N HIS A 72 -4.97 -0.56 11.51
CA HIS A 72 -4.84 0.15 10.23
C HIS A 72 -3.45 0.75 10.11
N ILE A 73 -2.99 1.44 11.15
CA ILE A 73 -1.66 2.08 11.20
C ILE A 73 -0.55 1.04 10.98
N ILE A 74 -0.59 -0.08 11.71
CA ILE A 74 0.43 -1.13 11.62
C ILE A 74 0.43 -1.79 10.24
N MET A 75 -0.75 -2.11 9.69
CA MET A 75 -0.85 -2.76 8.38
C MET A 75 -0.40 -1.82 7.24
N CYS A 76 -0.76 -0.55 7.30
CA CYS A 76 -0.28 0.46 6.35
C CYS A 76 1.23 0.70 6.48
N ALA A 77 1.79 0.70 7.70
CA ALA A 77 3.24 0.77 7.89
C ALA A 77 3.95 -0.43 7.25
N ALA A 78 3.43 -1.64 7.45
CA ALA A 78 3.96 -2.85 6.82
C ALA A 78 3.86 -2.81 5.29
N LEU A 79 2.70 -2.40 4.75
CA LEU A 79 2.49 -2.22 3.31
C LEU A 79 3.44 -1.19 2.72
N MET A 80 3.70 -0.08 3.42
CA MET A 80 4.66 0.93 2.97
C MET A 80 6.08 0.36 2.88
N VAL A 81 6.54 -0.35 3.92
CA VAL A 81 7.87 -1.00 3.91
C VAL A 81 7.98 -2.01 2.77
N LEU A 82 6.99 -2.90 2.63
CA LEU A 82 6.94 -3.89 1.56
C LEU A 82 6.85 -3.25 0.17
N GLY A 83 6.11 -2.14 0.06
CA GLY A 83 5.98 -1.38 -1.17
C GLY A 83 7.31 -0.74 -1.58
N VAL A 84 8.07 -0.20 -0.64
CA VAL A 84 9.41 0.32 -0.95
C VAL A 84 10.37 -0.80 -1.35
N LEU A 85 10.31 -1.97 -0.71
CA LEU A 85 11.07 -3.15 -1.16
C LEU A 85 10.67 -3.60 -2.57
N ALA A 86 9.38 -3.54 -2.89
CA ALA A 86 8.80 -3.93 -4.17
C ALA A 86 9.15 -2.97 -5.32
N TYR A 87 9.14 -1.67 -5.07
CA TYR A 87 9.27 -0.62 -6.09
C TYR A 87 10.57 0.18 -6.02
N LYS A 88 11.43 -0.16 -5.06
CA LYS A 88 12.71 0.49 -4.76
C LYS A 88 12.54 1.88 -4.13
N TRP A 89 13.56 2.34 -3.41
CA TRP A 89 13.54 3.60 -2.66
C TRP A 89 13.22 4.81 -3.54
N LYS A 90 13.75 4.84 -4.77
CA LYS A 90 13.51 5.93 -5.74
C LYS A 90 12.02 6.12 -6.08
N ARG A 91 11.17 5.13 -5.80
CA ARG A 91 9.72 5.18 -6.03
C ARG A 91 8.94 5.01 -4.73
N TRP A 92 9.47 5.48 -3.60
CA TRP A 92 8.77 5.46 -2.31
C TRP A 92 7.38 6.11 -2.38
N TRP A 93 7.22 7.16 -3.20
CA TRP A 93 5.93 7.84 -3.40
C TRP A 93 4.88 6.91 -4.04
N LEU A 94 5.31 5.97 -4.89
CA LEU A 94 4.42 4.97 -5.48
C LEU A 94 4.01 3.94 -4.43
N ALA A 95 4.93 3.53 -3.56
CA ALA A 95 4.62 2.67 -2.41
C ALA A 95 3.60 3.33 -1.47
N ALA A 96 3.78 4.62 -1.18
CA ALA A 96 2.85 5.41 -0.39
C ALA A 96 1.47 5.50 -1.05
N LEU A 97 1.41 5.83 -2.34
CA LEU A 97 0.15 5.91 -3.09
C LEU A 97 -0.58 4.56 -3.10
N LEU A 98 0.12 3.46 -3.41
CA LEU A 98 -0.47 2.13 -3.43
C LEU A 98 -0.97 1.71 -2.04
N THR A 99 -0.23 2.05 -0.98
CA THR A 99 -0.66 1.77 0.39
C THR A 99 -1.94 2.53 0.75
N MET A 100 -2.05 3.82 0.38
CA MET A 100 -3.27 4.60 0.58
C MET A 100 -4.45 4.04 -0.23
N LEU A 101 -4.21 3.55 -1.45
CA LEU A 101 -5.25 2.90 -2.24
C LEU A 101 -5.73 1.58 -1.62
N VAL A 102 -4.84 0.83 -0.97
CA VAL A 102 -5.21 -0.38 -0.24
C VAL A 102 -6.03 -0.03 1.01
N GLY A 103 -5.61 0.99 1.78
CA GLY A 103 -6.39 1.50 2.91
C GLY A 103 -7.81 1.95 2.50
N LEU A 104 -7.91 2.75 1.44
CA LEU A 104 -9.20 3.13 0.85
C LEU A 104 -10.03 1.91 0.41
N SER A 105 -9.40 0.86 -0.13
CA SER A 105 -10.11 -0.35 -0.50
C SER A 105 -10.68 -1.11 0.70
N TRP A 106 -10.06 -1.02 1.88
CA TRP A 106 -10.60 -1.57 3.13
C TRP A 106 -11.89 -0.85 3.52
N GLU A 107 -11.87 0.47 3.52
CA GLU A 107 -13.04 1.30 3.85
C GLU A 107 -14.19 1.05 2.87
N ILE A 108 -13.89 0.92 1.57
CA ILE A 108 -14.89 0.54 0.56
C ILE A 108 -15.42 -0.88 0.79
N ALA A 109 -14.55 -1.84 1.13
CA ALA A 109 -14.95 -3.23 1.38
C ALA A 109 -15.82 -3.37 2.65
N GLN A 110 -15.58 -2.52 3.65
CA GLN A 110 -16.29 -2.47 4.92
C GLN A 110 -17.56 -1.60 4.88
N MET A 111 -17.74 -0.79 3.84
CA MET A 111 -18.88 0.14 3.69
C MET A 111 -20.26 -0.50 3.88
N THR A 112 -20.36 -1.76 3.48
CA THR A 112 -21.59 -2.53 3.55
C THR A 112 -21.63 -3.47 4.74
N VAL A 113 -20.63 -3.43 5.64
CA VAL A 113 -20.57 -4.26 6.84
C VAL A 113 -21.35 -3.56 7.98
N PRO A 114 -22.30 -4.24 8.64
CA PRO A 114 -22.99 -3.67 9.80
C PRO A 114 -22.01 -3.22 10.89
N GLY A 115 -22.25 -2.05 11.47
CA GLY A 115 -21.38 -1.45 12.51
C GLY A 115 -20.12 -0.76 11.99
N HIS A 116 -19.87 -0.76 10.67
CA HIS A 116 -18.83 0.05 10.05
C HIS A 116 -19.46 1.24 9.34
N ASN A 117 -18.98 2.45 9.65
CA ASN A 117 -19.34 3.68 8.96
C ASN A 117 -18.06 4.23 8.32
N PRO A 118 -17.78 3.92 7.05
CA PRO A 118 -16.56 4.39 6.43
C PRO A 118 -16.65 5.90 6.27
N ARG A 119 -15.76 6.60 6.97
CA ARG A 119 -15.61 8.04 6.91
C ARG A 119 -14.37 8.39 6.11
N LEU A 120 -14.36 9.57 5.49
CA LEU A 120 -13.14 10.10 4.90
C LEU A 120 -12.03 10.27 5.97
N ALA A 121 -12.40 10.62 7.21
CA ALA A 121 -11.51 10.63 8.38
C ALA A 121 -10.82 9.28 8.66
N ASP A 122 -11.39 8.16 8.21
CA ASP A 122 -10.79 6.83 8.41
C ASP A 122 -9.55 6.58 7.54
N LEU A 123 -9.24 7.47 6.58
CA LEU A 123 -7.95 7.48 5.88
C LEU A 123 -6.80 8.10 6.72
N ALA A 124 -7.11 8.80 7.81
CA ALA A 124 -6.10 9.38 8.69
C ALA A 124 -5.16 8.32 9.31
N PRO A 125 -5.65 7.20 9.89
CA PRO A 125 -4.77 6.13 10.35
C PRO A 125 -3.95 5.49 9.23
N ASP A 126 -4.48 5.40 8.01
CA ASP A 126 -3.72 4.87 6.86
C ASP A 126 -2.55 5.78 6.51
N PHE A 127 -2.80 7.10 6.45
CA PHE A 127 -1.76 8.11 6.23
C PHE A 127 -0.70 8.06 7.34
N LEU A 128 -1.12 7.97 8.61
CA LEU A 128 -0.20 7.84 9.73
C LEU A 128 0.65 6.56 9.62
N GLY A 129 0.05 5.45 9.20
CA GLY A 129 0.75 4.20 8.91
C GLY A 129 1.79 4.36 7.79
N VAL A 130 1.44 5.05 6.70
CA VAL A 130 2.40 5.36 5.62
C VAL A 130 3.58 6.19 6.13
N VAL A 131 3.33 7.24 6.91
CA VAL A 131 4.38 8.07 7.52
C VAL A 131 5.28 7.24 8.44
N LEU A 132 4.69 6.39 9.29
CA LEU A 132 5.42 5.51 10.17
C LEU A 132 6.29 4.51 9.40
N GLY A 133 5.72 3.86 8.37
CA GLY A 133 6.45 2.94 7.50
C GLY A 133 7.59 3.63 6.75
N TRP A 134 7.38 4.88 6.31
CA TRP A 134 8.43 5.70 5.70
C TRP A 134 9.59 5.97 6.66
N PHE A 135 9.30 6.34 7.92
CA PHE A 135 10.33 6.51 8.94
C PHE A 135 11.12 5.22 9.21
N ILE A 136 10.45 4.06 9.22
CA ILE A 136 11.12 2.76 9.36
C ILE A 136 12.09 2.54 8.19
N VAL A 137 11.65 2.76 6.95
CA VAL A 137 12.51 2.60 5.76
C VAL A 137 13.68 3.57 5.81
N GLU A 138 13.45 4.84 6.16
CA GLU A 138 14.51 5.84 6.28
C GLU A 138 15.50 5.51 7.38
N GLY A 139 15.03 5.04 8.55
CA GLY A 139 15.87 4.61 9.65
C GLY A 139 16.76 3.43 9.25
N ILE A 140 16.20 2.43 8.57
CA ILE A 140 16.98 1.30 8.05
C ILE A 140 18.01 1.80 7.02
N ARG A 141 17.59 2.64 6.06
CA ARG A 141 18.50 3.17 5.03
C ARG A 141 19.68 3.92 5.62
N HIS A 142 19.46 4.76 6.64
CA HIS A 142 20.52 5.50 7.31
C HIS A 142 21.45 4.60 8.15
N ALA A 143 20.94 3.49 8.67
CA ALA A 143 21.73 2.52 9.42
C ALA A 143 22.58 1.59 8.52
N MET A 144 22.24 1.50 7.23
CA MET A 144 22.92 0.64 6.26
C MET A 144 24.04 1.38 5.53
N LYS A 145 25.09 0.64 5.15
CA LYS A 145 26.08 1.15 4.22
C LYS A 145 25.50 1.17 2.80
N PRO A 146 25.93 2.10 1.91
CA PRO A 146 25.43 2.19 0.55
C PRO A 146 25.51 0.88 -0.26
N GLU A 147 26.55 0.09 -0.04
CA GLU A 147 26.76 -1.22 -0.66
C GLU A 147 25.76 -2.30 -0.21
N ASP A 148 25.10 -2.11 0.93
CA ASP A 148 24.18 -3.08 1.52
C ASP A 148 22.70 -2.73 1.26
N TYR A 149 22.41 -1.68 0.49
CA TYR A 149 21.04 -1.18 0.31
C TYR A 149 20.08 -2.21 -0.30
N ILE A 150 19.24 -2.77 0.57
CA ILE A 150 18.16 -3.68 0.17
C ILE A 150 17.05 -2.99 -0.63
N PHE A 151 16.94 -1.67 -0.51
CA PHE A 151 15.89 -0.88 -1.16
C PHE A 151 16.24 -0.42 -2.58
N GLY A 152 17.46 -0.64 -3.08
CA GLY A 152 17.85 -0.32 -4.48
C GLY A 152 17.91 1.17 -4.82
#